data_AF-A0A3D3PHR3-F1
#
_entry.id   AF-A0A3D3PHR3-F1
#
_cell.length_a   1.000
_cell.length_b   1.000
_cell.length_c   1.000
_cell.angle_alpha   90.00
_cell.angle_beta   90.00
_cell.angle_gamma   90.00
#
_symmetry.space_group_name_H-M   'P 1'
#
loop_
_entity.id
_entity.type
_entity.pdbx_description
1 polymer ?
#
loop_
_entity_poly.entity_id
_entity_poly.type
_entity_poly.pdbx_seq_one_letter_code
_entity_poly.pdbx_strand_id
1 'polypeptide(L)'
;MQKILLAILFFVITPLTHAVTPQQQSNALFDADWQWTMRNSPEFATMVGDTRYNDSLSDTSLAASRAANAHQIDMLAQARLIDRNALRGQDLISYDLFVYEKETAIQRAGFFPYNAQPISQIDGIQISFPQLVAQMPFTNARDYTNYLARLRALPKHVDGVIKQLQEGMRTGWVAPAVTMRIVPDQIEEFVA
;
A
#
# COMPACT_ATOMS: atom_id res chain seq x y z
N MET A 1 66.30 -33.38 -34.07
CA MET A 1 65.84 -32.39 -33.07
C MET A 1 64.32 -32.29 -33.17
N GLN A 2 63.65 -32.71 -32.10
CA GLN A 2 62.21 -33.01 -32.01
C GLN A 2 61.47 -31.75 -31.56
N LYS A 3 60.53 -31.22 -32.36
CA LYS A 3 59.71 -30.06 -31.98
C LYS A 3 58.30 -30.56 -31.63
N ILE A 4 58.02 -30.61 -30.33
CA ILE A 4 56.70 -30.89 -29.75
C ILE A 4 55.89 -29.59 -29.81
N LEU A 5 54.75 -29.61 -30.49
CA LEU A 5 53.77 -28.51 -30.50
C LEU A 5 52.84 -28.70 -29.30
N LEU A 6 52.90 -27.81 -28.30
CA LEU A 6 51.92 -27.76 -27.21
C LEU A 6 50.71 -26.93 -27.68
N ALA A 7 49.54 -27.57 -27.78
CA ALA A 7 48.27 -26.89 -27.95
C ALA A 7 47.71 -26.51 -26.58
N ILE A 8 47.69 -25.22 -26.26
CA ILE A 8 47.07 -24.69 -25.05
C ILE A 8 45.57 -24.51 -25.33
N LEU A 9 44.75 -25.37 -24.74
CA LEU A 9 43.29 -25.22 -24.72
C LEU A 9 42.93 -24.08 -23.75
N PHE A 10 42.48 -22.95 -24.27
CA PHE A 10 41.85 -21.89 -23.46
C PHE A 10 40.41 -22.31 -23.13
N PHE A 11 40.17 -22.75 -21.90
CA PHE A 11 38.81 -22.93 -21.37
C PHE A 11 38.29 -21.55 -20.98
N VAL A 12 37.48 -20.93 -21.84
CA VAL A 12 36.79 -19.68 -21.52
C VAL A 12 35.70 -20.01 -20.50
N ILE A 13 35.94 -19.69 -19.24
CA ILE A 13 34.91 -19.71 -18.20
C ILE A 13 34.06 -18.46 -18.42
N THR A 14 32.99 -18.58 -19.20
CA THR A 14 31.94 -17.56 -19.26
C THR A 14 31.20 -17.56 -17.92
N PRO A 15 31.16 -16.42 -17.19
CA PRO A 15 30.32 -16.34 -16.01
C PRO A 15 28.86 -16.47 -16.45
N LEU A 16 28.18 -17.50 -15.96
CA LEU A 16 26.74 -17.67 -16.09
C LEU A 16 26.06 -16.52 -15.34
N THR A 17 25.85 -15.40 -16.02
CA THR A 17 24.88 -14.40 -15.62
C THR A 17 23.51 -15.07 -15.75
N HIS A 18 22.99 -15.59 -14.64
CA HIS A 18 21.63 -16.11 -14.62
C HIS A 18 20.69 -14.93 -14.83
N ALA A 19 20.01 -14.91 -15.97
CA ALA A 19 18.93 -13.96 -16.20
C ALA A 19 17.87 -14.13 -15.12
N VAL A 20 17.40 -13.01 -14.54
CA VAL A 20 16.34 -13.01 -13.53
C VAL A 20 15.10 -13.67 -14.12
N THR A 21 14.56 -14.69 -13.47
CA THR A 21 13.40 -15.43 -13.98
C THR A 21 12.12 -14.59 -13.83
N PRO A 22 11.08 -14.83 -14.65
CA PRO A 22 9.78 -14.15 -14.49
C PRO A 22 9.15 -14.32 -13.11
N GLN A 23 9.38 -15.46 -12.45
CA GLN A 23 8.98 -15.68 -11.05
C GLN A 23 9.72 -14.72 -10.10
N GLN A 24 11.05 -14.62 -10.23
CA GLN A 24 11.85 -13.70 -9.41
C GLN A 24 11.46 -12.23 -9.64
N GLN A 25 11.15 -11.87 -10.90
CA GLN A 25 10.64 -10.53 -11.24
C GLN A 25 9.28 -10.26 -10.58
N SER A 26 8.36 -11.22 -10.62
CA SER A 26 7.03 -11.10 -10.00
C SER A 26 7.14 -10.91 -8.49
N ASN A 27 7.94 -11.75 -7.82
CA ASN A 27 8.13 -11.66 -6.38
C ASN A 27 8.75 -10.32 -5.96
N ALA A 28 9.76 -9.84 -6.71
CA ALA A 28 10.36 -8.54 -6.45
C ALA A 28 9.36 -7.38 -6.62
N LEU A 29 8.45 -7.49 -7.60
CA LEU A 29 7.39 -6.50 -7.81
C LEU A 29 6.36 -6.52 -6.65
N PHE A 30 5.94 -7.70 -6.23
CA PHE A 30 5.01 -7.85 -5.10
C PHE A 30 5.62 -7.31 -3.80
N ASP A 31 6.89 -7.61 -3.57
CA ASP A 31 7.63 -7.09 -2.41
C ASP A 31 7.71 -5.56 -2.47
N ALA A 32 8.01 -4.97 -3.63
CA ALA A 32 8.07 -3.53 -3.79
C ALA A 32 6.71 -2.85 -3.49
N ASP A 33 5.62 -3.42 -4.00
CA ASP A 33 4.25 -2.95 -3.77
C ASP A 33 3.84 -3.10 -2.29
N TRP A 34 4.20 -4.22 -1.66
CA TRP A 34 3.98 -4.47 -0.24
C TRP A 34 4.72 -3.43 0.63
N GLN A 35 6.01 -3.19 0.36
CA GLN A 35 6.78 -2.20 1.10
C GLN A 35 6.25 -0.77 0.90
N TRP A 36 5.76 -0.45 -0.30
CA TRP A 36 5.08 0.82 -0.53
C TRP A 36 3.79 0.92 0.29
N THR A 37 3.00 -0.15 0.34
CA THR A 37 1.76 -0.21 1.13
C THR A 37 2.04 -0.04 2.62
N MET A 38 3.04 -0.73 3.19
CA MET A 38 3.38 -0.59 4.62
C MET A 38 3.77 0.85 4.98
N ARG A 39 4.49 1.53 4.09
CA ARG A 39 4.89 2.94 4.29
C ARG A 39 3.72 3.91 4.19
N ASN A 40 2.81 3.70 3.24
CA ASN A 40 1.72 4.64 2.94
C ASN A 40 0.42 4.33 3.69
N SER A 41 0.32 3.15 4.32
CA SER A 41 -0.75 2.75 5.22
C SER A 41 -0.22 2.28 6.59
N PRO A 42 0.39 3.17 7.41
CA PRO A 42 0.99 2.81 8.70
C PRO A 42 0.06 2.09 9.67
N GLU A 43 -1.24 2.38 9.62
CA GLU A 43 -2.27 1.74 10.45
C GLU A 43 -2.45 0.27 10.05
N PHE A 44 -2.46 -0.03 8.74
CA PHE A 44 -2.47 -1.40 8.23
C PHE A 44 -1.17 -2.13 8.58
N ALA A 45 -0.02 -1.45 8.49
CA ALA A 45 1.26 -2.00 8.91
C ALA A 45 1.23 -2.45 10.38
N THR A 46 0.70 -1.63 11.29
CA THR A 46 0.49 -2.01 12.70
C THR A 46 -0.40 -3.25 12.81
N MET A 47 -1.54 -3.28 12.12
CA MET A 47 -2.51 -4.38 12.21
C MET A 47 -1.90 -5.73 11.80
N VAL A 48 -1.01 -5.75 10.81
CA VAL A 48 -0.32 -6.98 10.36
C VAL A 48 0.98 -7.26 11.11
N GLY A 49 1.31 -6.49 12.15
CA GLY A 49 2.46 -6.69 13.03
C GLY A 49 3.76 -6.02 12.57
N ASP A 50 3.73 -5.20 11.53
CA ASP A 50 4.87 -4.39 11.10
C ASP A 50 4.95 -3.09 11.92
N THR A 51 5.90 -3.06 12.85
CA THR A 51 6.05 -1.96 13.80
C THR A 51 6.90 -0.79 13.30
N ARG A 52 7.41 -0.85 12.06
CA ARG A 52 8.34 0.15 11.50
C ARG A 52 7.72 1.54 11.37
N TYR A 53 6.40 1.63 11.24
CA TYR A 53 5.66 2.88 10.98
C TYR A 53 4.69 3.26 12.11
N ASN A 54 4.86 2.66 13.30
CA ASN A 54 3.95 2.85 14.45
C ASN A 54 3.85 4.30 14.97
N ASP A 55 4.76 5.18 14.58
CA ASP A 55 4.81 6.59 14.96
C ASP A 55 4.11 7.53 13.96
N SER A 56 3.47 6.97 12.93
CA SER A 56 2.84 7.74 11.85
C SER A 56 1.40 7.30 11.57
N LEU A 57 0.66 8.18 10.89
CA LEU A 57 -0.66 7.93 10.31
C LEU A 57 -0.59 8.15 8.80
N SER A 58 -1.51 7.52 8.07
CA SER A 58 -1.65 7.69 6.62
C SER A 58 -1.84 9.18 6.25
N ASP A 59 -1.27 9.58 5.11
CA ASP A 59 -1.55 10.89 4.51
C ASP A 59 -2.92 10.86 3.82
N THR A 60 -3.88 11.58 4.38
CA THR A 60 -5.26 11.65 3.89
C THR A 60 -5.50 12.75 2.87
N SER A 61 -4.45 13.42 2.37
CA SER A 61 -4.58 14.48 1.38
C SER A 61 -5.04 13.97 0.00
N LEU A 62 -5.67 14.84 -0.78
CA LEU A 62 -5.98 14.55 -2.19
C LEU A 62 -4.73 14.24 -3.02
N ALA A 63 -3.57 14.79 -2.62
CA ALA A 63 -2.30 14.51 -3.27
C ALA A 63 -1.85 13.07 -3.01
N ALA A 64 -2.00 12.57 -1.78
CA ALA A 64 -1.73 11.18 -1.45
C ALA A 64 -2.64 10.22 -2.21
N SER A 65 -3.94 10.54 -2.37
CA SER A 65 -4.83 9.73 -3.23
C SER A 65 -4.35 9.67 -4.68
N ARG A 66 -3.92 10.80 -5.26
CA ARG A 66 -3.33 10.82 -6.61
C ARG A 66 -2.04 10.01 -6.70
N ALA A 67 -1.18 10.10 -5.70
CA ALA A 67 0.06 9.33 -5.63
C ALA A 67 -0.23 7.82 -5.54
N ALA A 68 -1.22 7.42 -4.74
CA ALA A 68 -1.66 6.03 -4.65
C ALA A 68 -2.17 5.50 -5.99
N ASN A 69 -2.96 6.30 -6.71
CA ASN A 69 -3.46 5.94 -8.05
C ASN A 69 -2.32 5.80 -9.06
N ALA A 70 -1.37 6.73 -9.06
CA ALA A 70 -0.18 6.67 -9.90
C ALA A 70 0.66 5.42 -9.61
N HIS A 71 0.84 5.08 -8.33
CA HIS A 71 1.53 3.86 -7.92
C HIS A 71 0.85 2.60 -8.47
N GLN A 72 -0.49 2.51 -8.46
CA GLN A 72 -1.18 1.36 -9.07
C GLN A 72 -0.92 1.24 -10.57
N ILE A 73 -0.91 2.37 -11.30
CA ILE A 73 -0.61 2.42 -12.74
C ILE A 73 0.82 1.94 -13.00
N ASP A 74 1.78 2.44 -12.23
CA ASP A 74 3.19 2.08 -12.38
C ASP A 74 3.42 0.59 -12.08
N MET A 75 2.78 0.05 -11.04
CA MET A 75 2.86 -1.38 -10.71
C MET A 75 2.24 -2.26 -11.79
N LEU A 76 1.09 -1.86 -12.36
CA LEU A 76 0.49 -2.60 -13.49
C LEU A 76 1.39 -2.56 -14.73
N ALA A 77 1.99 -1.40 -15.03
CA ALA A 77 2.91 -1.25 -16.15
C ALA A 77 4.14 -2.17 -15.99
N GLN A 78 4.72 -2.23 -14.79
CA GLN A 78 5.83 -3.14 -14.48
C GLN A 78 5.41 -4.61 -14.54
N ALA A 79 4.24 -4.97 -14.02
CA ALA A 79 3.72 -6.34 -14.10
C ALA A 79 3.59 -6.82 -15.54
N ARG A 80 3.16 -5.96 -16.46
CA ARG A 80 2.98 -6.29 -17.88
C ARG A 80 4.29 -6.50 -18.65
N LEU A 81 5.45 -6.19 -18.06
CA LEU A 81 6.76 -6.51 -18.63
C LEU A 81 7.20 -7.95 -18.35
N ILE A 82 6.54 -8.63 -17.40
CA ILE A 82 6.87 -9.99 -16.99
C ILE A 82 6.25 -10.98 -17.97
N ASP A 83 7.02 -11.97 -18.43
CA ASP A 83 6.51 -13.04 -19.30
C ASP A 83 5.57 -13.98 -18.53
N ARG A 84 4.27 -13.66 -18.57
CA ARG A 84 3.19 -14.48 -18.01
C ARG A 84 3.23 -15.92 -18.54
N ASN A 85 3.62 -16.15 -19.79
CA ASN A 85 3.63 -17.49 -20.38
C ASN A 85 4.75 -18.38 -19.85
N ALA A 86 5.67 -17.85 -19.05
CA ALA A 86 6.69 -18.61 -18.33
C ALA A 86 6.26 -18.95 -16.87
N LEU A 87 5.18 -18.37 -16.36
CA LEU A 87 4.68 -18.63 -15.00
C LEU A 87 3.78 -19.87 -14.95
N ARG A 88 3.85 -20.64 -13.87
CA ARG A 88 3.07 -21.89 -13.70
C ARG A 88 2.56 -22.01 -12.27
N GLY A 89 1.51 -22.82 -12.08
CA GLY A 89 0.98 -23.14 -10.75
C GLY A 89 0.63 -21.88 -9.94
N GLN A 90 1.14 -21.81 -8.71
CA GLN A 90 0.85 -20.71 -7.79
C GLN A 90 1.41 -19.36 -8.27
N ASP A 91 2.56 -19.35 -8.95
CA ASP A 91 3.16 -18.09 -9.43
C ASP A 91 2.27 -17.40 -10.46
N LEU A 92 1.65 -18.19 -11.34
CA LEU A 92 0.70 -17.67 -12.34
C LEU A 92 -0.56 -17.11 -11.68
N ILE A 93 -1.09 -17.80 -10.66
CA ILE A 93 -2.28 -17.36 -9.92
C ILE A 93 -1.99 -16.05 -9.18
N SER A 94 -0.87 -15.97 -8.47
CA SER A 94 -0.47 -14.76 -7.75
C SER A 94 -0.25 -13.57 -8.70
N TYR A 95 0.36 -13.81 -9.85
CA TYR A 95 0.52 -12.79 -10.90
C TYR A 95 -0.83 -12.31 -11.44
N ASP A 96 -1.71 -13.23 -11.82
CA ASP A 96 -3.03 -12.88 -12.37
C ASP A 96 -3.88 -12.11 -11.35
N LEU A 97 -3.82 -12.49 -10.06
CA LEU A 97 -4.48 -11.76 -8.99
C LEU A 97 -3.91 -10.35 -8.83
N PHE A 98 -2.58 -10.22 -8.80
CA PHE A 98 -1.93 -8.91 -8.71
C PHE A 98 -2.36 -7.98 -9.86
N VAL A 99 -2.32 -8.47 -11.10
CA VAL A 99 -2.77 -7.69 -12.28
C VAL A 99 -4.23 -7.28 -12.13
N TYR A 100 -5.11 -8.22 -11.75
CA TYR A 100 -6.53 -7.95 -11.54
C TYR A 100 -6.78 -6.87 -10.46
N GLU A 101 -6.05 -6.93 -9.34
CA GLU A 101 -6.18 -5.96 -8.26
C GLU A 101 -5.76 -4.55 -8.71
N LYS A 102 -4.65 -4.43 -9.46
CA LYS A 102 -4.21 -3.12 -10.00
C LYS A 102 -5.19 -2.58 -11.03
N GLU A 103 -5.67 -3.41 -11.94
CA GLU A 103 -6.68 -3.00 -12.93
C GLU A 103 -7.97 -2.53 -12.26
N THR A 104 -8.44 -3.27 -11.25
CA THR A 104 -9.63 -2.92 -10.46
C THR A 104 -9.43 -1.59 -9.72
N ALA A 105 -8.26 -1.38 -9.11
CA ALA A 105 -7.95 -0.13 -8.42
C ALA A 105 -7.91 1.07 -9.38
N ILE A 106 -7.32 0.90 -10.58
CA ILE A 106 -7.27 1.93 -11.62
C ILE A 106 -8.67 2.26 -12.15
N GLN A 107 -9.50 1.24 -12.42
CA GLN A 107 -10.88 1.45 -12.84
C GLN A 107 -11.68 2.23 -11.80
N ARG A 108 -11.53 1.89 -10.50
CA ARG A 108 -12.16 2.62 -9.40
C ARG A 108 -11.73 4.08 -9.36
N ALA A 109 -10.42 4.34 -9.49
CA ALA A 109 -9.87 5.69 -9.51
C ALA A 109 -10.40 6.54 -10.68
N GLY A 110 -10.90 5.89 -11.76
CA GLY A 110 -11.58 6.54 -12.87
C GLY A 110 -12.94 7.17 -12.52
N PHE A 111 -13.60 6.71 -11.45
CA PHE A 111 -14.87 7.30 -10.98
C PHE A 111 -14.62 8.47 -10.01
N PHE A 112 -13.74 8.27 -9.03
CA PHE A 112 -13.33 9.27 -8.06
C PHE A 112 -11.85 9.06 -7.70
N PRO A 113 -10.94 10.01 -8.03
CA PRO A 113 -9.49 9.84 -7.81
C PRO A 113 -9.07 10.18 -6.37
N TYR A 114 -10.00 10.09 -5.41
CA TYR A 114 -9.87 10.50 -4.02
C TYR A 114 -10.74 9.55 -3.16
N ASN A 115 -10.65 9.59 -1.82
CA ASN A 115 -11.51 8.74 -1.00
C ASN A 115 -12.91 9.35 -0.86
N ALA A 116 -13.88 8.84 -1.62
CA ALA A 116 -15.25 9.37 -1.63
C ALA A 116 -16.08 9.02 -0.38
N GLN A 117 -15.64 8.02 0.40
CA GLN A 117 -16.33 7.62 1.63
C GLN A 117 -15.30 7.36 2.75
N PRO A 118 -14.60 8.40 3.23
CA PRO A 118 -13.56 8.25 4.24
C PRO A 118 -14.12 8.01 5.65
N ILE A 119 -15.43 8.20 5.84
CA ILE A 119 -16.17 7.93 7.07
C ILE A 119 -17.56 7.37 6.74
N SER A 120 -18.10 6.55 7.64
CA SER A 120 -19.47 6.03 7.64
C SER A 120 -19.90 5.67 9.07
N GLN A 121 -21.10 5.15 9.26
CA GLN A 121 -21.57 4.66 10.56
C GLN A 121 -20.82 3.42 11.09
N ILE A 122 -20.08 2.71 10.23
CA ILE A 122 -19.34 1.48 10.58
C ILE A 122 -17.84 1.54 10.26
N ASP A 123 -17.36 2.63 9.68
CA ASP A 123 -15.96 2.81 9.29
C ASP A 123 -15.56 4.29 9.38
N GLY A 124 -14.26 4.56 9.38
CA GLY A 124 -13.69 5.89 9.52
C GLY A 124 -12.89 6.05 10.80
N ILE A 125 -12.20 7.18 10.91
CA ILE A 125 -11.21 7.43 11.96
C ILE A 125 -11.80 7.35 13.38
N GLN A 126 -13.09 7.69 13.54
CA GLN A 126 -13.81 7.59 14.81
C GLN A 126 -14.01 6.15 15.30
N ILE A 127 -13.89 5.17 14.40
CA ILE A 127 -13.97 3.74 14.72
C ILE A 127 -12.58 3.09 14.68
N SER A 128 -11.81 3.36 13.63
CA SER A 128 -10.54 2.69 13.38
C SER A 128 -9.41 3.17 14.30
N PHE A 129 -9.40 4.44 14.72
CA PHE A 129 -8.34 4.94 15.60
C PHE A 129 -8.37 4.30 16.99
N PRO A 130 -9.53 4.21 17.70
CA PRO A 130 -9.59 3.44 18.95
C PRO A 130 -9.21 1.97 18.79
N GLN A 131 -9.62 1.33 17.69
CA GLN A 131 -9.25 -0.06 17.40
C GLN A 131 -7.75 -0.23 17.18
N LEU A 132 -7.11 0.74 16.51
CA LEU A 132 -5.67 0.76 16.30
C LEU A 132 -4.91 0.78 17.63
N VAL A 133 -5.41 1.51 18.65
CA VAL A 133 -4.79 1.51 20.00
C VAL A 133 -4.75 0.10 20.58
N ALA A 134 -5.82 -0.69 20.44
CA ALA A 134 -5.85 -2.07 20.92
C ALA A 134 -4.89 -3.01 20.18
N GLN A 135 -4.44 -2.63 18.97
CA GLN A 135 -3.51 -3.40 18.14
C GLN A 135 -2.05 -2.96 18.29
N MET A 136 -1.80 -1.81 18.91
CA MET A 136 -0.44 -1.31 19.15
C MET A 136 0.23 -2.03 20.32
N PRO A 137 1.55 -2.24 20.27
CA PRO A 137 2.30 -2.65 21.46
C PRO A 137 2.32 -1.50 22.48
N PHE A 138 2.41 -1.84 23.77
CA PHE A 138 2.61 -0.90 24.90
C PHE A 138 3.58 -1.48 25.93
N THR A 139 4.67 -2.07 25.44
CA THR A 139 5.60 -2.87 26.24
C THR A 139 6.81 -2.08 26.74
N ASN A 140 7.17 -0.99 26.06
CA ASN A 140 8.36 -0.19 26.37
C ASN A 140 8.14 1.30 26.04
N ALA A 141 9.06 2.17 26.47
CA ALA A 141 8.92 3.62 26.30
C ALA A 141 8.77 4.11 24.84
N ARG A 142 9.36 3.39 23.87
CA ARG A 142 9.22 3.73 22.44
C ARG A 142 7.77 3.55 21.99
N ASP A 143 7.09 2.53 22.46
CA ASP A 143 5.70 2.25 22.10
C ASP A 143 4.76 3.40 22.50
N TYR A 144 4.91 3.91 23.72
CA TYR A 144 4.16 5.09 24.18
C TYR A 144 4.53 6.34 23.37
N THR A 145 5.80 6.51 23.01
CA THR A 145 6.26 7.64 22.18
C THR A 145 5.62 7.59 20.78
N ASN A 146 5.54 6.40 20.17
CA ASN A 146 4.89 6.16 18.89
C ASN A 146 3.39 6.51 18.96
N TYR A 147 2.70 6.08 20.02
CA TYR A 147 1.29 6.43 20.22
C TYR A 147 1.08 7.95 20.39
N LEU A 148 1.94 8.63 21.17
CA LEU A 148 1.91 10.09 21.30
C LEU A 148 2.16 10.79 19.95
N ALA A 149 3.02 10.23 19.08
CA ALA A 149 3.23 10.78 17.74
C ALA A 149 1.96 10.67 16.88
N ARG A 150 1.25 9.55 16.91
CA ARG A 150 -0.05 9.38 16.24
C ARG A 150 -1.12 10.35 16.76
N LEU A 151 -1.22 10.53 18.08
CA LEU A 151 -2.13 11.53 18.67
C LEU A 151 -1.81 12.96 18.19
N ARG A 152 -0.53 13.33 18.09
CA ARG A 152 -0.13 14.64 17.54
C ARG A 152 -0.42 14.79 16.05
N ALA A 153 -0.38 13.69 15.28
CA ALA A 153 -0.68 13.69 13.85
C ALA A 153 -2.19 13.70 13.54
N LEU A 154 -3.02 13.30 14.49
CA LEU A 154 -4.46 13.14 14.31
C LEU A 154 -5.18 14.38 13.76
N PRO A 155 -4.91 15.64 14.23
CA PRO A 155 -5.56 16.82 13.66
C PRO A 155 -5.31 16.97 12.15
N LYS A 156 -4.08 16.79 11.68
CA LYS A 156 -3.75 16.86 10.25
C LYS A 156 -4.42 15.74 9.46
N HIS A 157 -4.53 14.55 10.04
CA HIS A 157 -5.22 13.42 9.42
C HIS A 157 -6.71 13.71 9.23
N VAL A 158 -7.37 14.28 10.26
CA VAL A 158 -8.77 14.72 10.20
C VAL A 158 -8.97 15.84 9.18
N ASP A 159 -8.07 16.83 9.12
CA ASP A 159 -8.12 17.89 8.10
C ASP A 159 -8.10 17.34 6.67
N GLY A 160 -7.31 16.30 6.43
CA GLY A 160 -7.29 15.61 5.14
C GLY A 160 -8.60 14.87 4.86
N VAL A 161 -9.17 14.17 5.84
CA VAL A 161 -10.50 13.54 5.72
C VAL A 161 -11.58 14.56 5.37
N ILE A 162 -11.57 15.74 6.02
CA ILE A 162 -12.50 16.83 5.71
C ILE A 162 -12.34 17.28 4.25
N LYS A 163 -11.09 17.43 3.76
CA LYS A 163 -10.82 17.80 2.36
C LYS A 163 -11.32 16.74 1.37
N GLN A 164 -11.22 15.46 1.71
CA GLN A 164 -11.75 14.36 0.91
C GLN A 164 -13.27 14.44 0.80
N LEU A 165 -13.97 14.66 1.92
CA LEU A 165 -15.43 14.84 1.96
C LEU A 165 -15.87 16.08 1.16
N GLN A 166 -15.16 17.20 1.29
CA GLN A 166 -15.43 18.42 0.54
C GLN A 166 -15.29 18.20 -0.98
N GLU A 167 -14.29 17.43 -1.41
CA GLU A 167 -14.13 17.05 -2.81
C GLU A 167 -15.25 16.12 -3.29
N GLY A 168 -15.71 15.21 -2.42
CA GLY A 168 -16.92 14.41 -2.59
C GLY A 168 -18.14 15.28 -2.89
N MET A 169 -18.40 16.26 -2.03
CA MET A 169 -19.49 17.22 -2.20
C MET A 169 -19.37 18.02 -3.50
N ARG A 170 -18.15 18.45 -3.87
CA ARG A 170 -17.88 19.22 -5.08
C ARG A 170 -18.17 18.44 -6.36
N THR A 171 -17.93 17.13 -6.35
CA THR A 171 -18.03 16.26 -7.54
C THR A 171 -19.27 15.36 -7.54
N GLY A 172 -20.10 15.44 -6.50
CA GLY A 172 -21.38 14.72 -6.40
C GLY A 172 -21.28 13.30 -5.83
N TRP A 173 -20.11 12.88 -5.36
CA TRP A 173 -19.91 11.59 -4.67
C TRP A 173 -20.02 11.79 -3.16
N VAL A 174 -21.24 11.64 -2.65
CA VAL A 174 -21.54 11.78 -1.22
C VAL A 174 -22.26 10.55 -0.70
N ALA A 175 -21.96 10.18 0.55
CA ALA A 175 -22.65 9.08 1.22
C ALA A 175 -24.14 9.38 1.40
N PRO A 176 -25.02 8.35 1.41
CA PRO A 176 -26.44 8.53 1.71
C PRO A 176 -26.66 9.20 3.08
N ALA A 177 -27.62 10.13 3.17
CA ALA A 177 -27.86 10.87 4.42
C ALA A 177 -28.19 9.93 5.61
N VAL A 178 -28.89 8.81 5.36
CA VAL A 178 -29.26 7.86 6.41
C VAL A 178 -28.05 7.22 7.10
N THR A 179 -26.96 6.98 6.38
CA THR A 179 -25.72 6.39 6.94
C THR A 179 -24.90 7.43 7.69
N MET A 180 -25.06 8.71 7.38
CA MET A 180 -24.27 9.79 7.99
C MET A 180 -24.89 10.38 9.25
N ARG A 181 -26.19 10.17 9.50
CA ARG A 181 -26.91 10.80 10.62
C ARG A 181 -26.32 10.50 12.01
N ILE A 182 -25.78 9.31 12.22
CA ILE A 182 -25.22 8.87 13.51
C ILE A 182 -23.74 9.23 13.69
N VAL A 183 -23.06 9.60 12.61
CA VAL A 183 -21.60 9.83 12.64
C VAL A 183 -21.19 11.01 13.53
N PRO A 184 -21.92 12.16 13.55
CA PRO A 184 -21.63 13.23 14.50
C PRO A 184 -21.66 12.76 15.96
N ASP A 185 -22.71 12.05 16.37
CA ASP A 185 -22.86 11.53 17.73
C ASP A 185 -21.70 10.59 18.11
N GLN A 186 -21.26 9.72 17.19
CA GLN A 186 -20.09 8.85 17.38
C GLN A 186 -18.79 9.65 17.60
N ILE A 187 -18.65 10.82 16.97
CA ILE A 187 -17.47 11.68 17.14
C ILE A 187 -17.55 12.45 18.45
N GLU A 188 -18.75 12.92 18.84
CA GLU A 188 -18.98 13.65 20.09
C GLU A 188 -18.52 12.87 21.33
N GLU A 189 -18.68 11.55 21.34
CA GLU A 189 -18.21 10.66 22.41
C GLU A 189 -16.68 10.76 22.69
N PHE A 190 -15.88 11.25 21.73
CA PHE A 190 -14.42 11.38 21.88
C PHE A 190 -13.94 12.80 22.21
N VAL A 191 -14.82 13.81 22.12
CA VAL A 191 -14.44 15.23 22.29
C VAL A 191 -15.14 15.94 23.45
N ALA A 192 -16.18 15.32 24.03
CA ALA A 192 -16.90 15.81 25.21
C ALA A 192 -16.23 15.39 26.52
#